data_AF-A0A7K5ZYT2-F1
#
_entry.id   AF-A0A7K5ZYT2-F1
#
_cell.length_a   1.000
_cell.length_b   1.000
_cell.length_c   1.000
_cell.angle_alpha   90.00
_cell.angle_beta   90.00
_cell.angle_gamma   90.00
#
_symmetry.space_group_name_H-M   'P 1'
#
loop_
_entity.id
_entity.type
_entity.pdbx_description
1 polymer ?
#
loop_
_entity_poly.entity_id
_entity_poly.type
_entity_poly.pdbx_seq_one_letter_code
_entity_poly.pdbx_strand_id
1 'polypeptide(L)'
;GQPLAPRRLSLKPVPKLPNMEAFLNEARVRVKKQAQGCLAPELCFQAVRAATQMPFADGVRRERELFMVLLSSGQARALQYAFFAERAAHRWTTPGGASWSSATPQPVRSAAVIGLGTMGRGIVTSLVKANIPVVALEQDLEYLNMGRKAVMLLLEREAMKMEQGAQTLDFHNPARLQFTVDFDSLRDVDLVIEAVFENMALKKEIFHKLSRICKPGALLCTNTSALNIDEIASATSRPQQVIGTHFFSPAHVMRLLEIIYGGHTSPTAIATAMQLAKALKKVGVVVGNCFGFVGNRMMFPYVQQAVFLLEEGSRPEEVDRVLEDFGFKIGPFRMSDLAGLDVGWRSRQGQGLTGPSVAGGTRARRRHGQRYSPLPDLLCESGRFGQKTARGWYQYEKAGGRTATPDPWLHSLLAQYRDTHGIEPRFIDQEEILERCLFSLINEGFAILAEGIASGPEHLD
;
A
#
# COMPACT_ATOMS: atom_id res chain seq x y z
N GLY A 1 -14.65 -4.50 -62.59
CA GLY A 1 -14.76 -4.98 -61.20
C GLY A 1 -16.02 -4.42 -60.57
N GLN A 2 -16.67 -5.15 -59.65
CA GLN A 2 -17.87 -4.63 -58.99
C GLN A 2 -17.57 -3.34 -58.19
N PRO A 3 -18.54 -2.41 -58.05
CA PRO A 3 -18.35 -1.17 -57.31
C PRO A 3 -17.91 -1.43 -55.86
N LEU A 4 -16.96 -0.63 -55.36
CA LEU A 4 -16.46 -0.75 -53.98
C LEU A 4 -17.46 -0.23 -52.93
N ALA A 5 -18.37 0.67 -53.32
CA ALA A 5 -19.36 1.28 -52.43
C ALA A 5 -20.20 0.27 -51.61
N PRO A 6 -20.83 -0.77 -52.19
CA PRO A 6 -21.60 -1.76 -51.42
C PRO A 6 -20.76 -2.64 -50.48
N ARG A 7 -19.43 -2.66 -50.65
CA ARG A 7 -18.50 -3.42 -49.79
C ARG A 7 -17.99 -2.60 -48.60
N ARG A 8 -18.19 -1.28 -48.60
CA ARG A 8 -17.69 -0.39 -47.54
C ARG A 8 -18.51 -0.61 -46.27
N LEU A 9 -17.86 -1.14 -45.23
CA LEU A 9 -18.50 -1.46 -43.95
C LEU A 9 -19.20 -0.26 -43.31
N SER A 10 -18.66 0.96 -43.47
CA SER A 10 -19.26 2.19 -42.95
C SER A 10 -20.60 2.56 -43.60
N LEU A 11 -20.96 1.95 -44.73
CA LEU A 11 -22.24 2.16 -45.41
C LEU A 11 -23.24 1.02 -45.11
N LYS A 12 -22.82 -0.03 -44.41
CA LYS A 12 -23.72 -1.11 -44.01
C LYS A 12 -24.61 -0.66 -42.85
N PRO A 13 -25.89 -1.05 -42.82
CA PRO A 13 -26.75 -0.81 -41.67
C PRO A 13 -26.22 -1.57 -40.45
N VAL A 14 -26.42 -1.00 -39.27
CA VAL A 14 -26.08 -1.68 -38.02
C VAL A 14 -27.00 -2.89 -37.84
N PRO A 15 -26.46 -4.11 -37.64
CA PRO A 15 -27.27 -5.30 -37.48
C PRO A 15 -28.05 -5.24 -36.16
N LYS A 16 -29.35 -5.56 -36.22
CA LYS A 16 -30.18 -5.76 -35.03
C LYS A 16 -29.90 -7.15 -34.45
N LEU A 17 -29.09 -7.21 -33.41
CA LEU A 17 -28.80 -8.44 -32.70
C LEU A 17 -29.86 -8.69 -31.60
N PRO A 18 -30.31 -9.94 -31.41
CA PRO A 18 -31.21 -10.28 -30.32
C PRO A 18 -30.55 -9.97 -28.96
N ASN A 19 -31.34 -9.53 -27.98
CA ASN A 19 -30.91 -9.25 -26.60
C ASN A 19 -29.85 -8.15 -26.42
N MET A 20 -29.54 -7.35 -27.45
CA MET A 20 -28.53 -6.28 -27.38
C MET A 20 -28.83 -5.26 -26.25
N GLU A 21 -30.09 -4.88 -26.08
CA GLU A 21 -30.47 -3.92 -25.04
C GLU A 21 -30.27 -4.46 -23.61
N ALA A 22 -30.63 -5.72 -23.38
CA ALA A 22 -30.38 -6.39 -22.10
C ALA A 22 -28.87 -6.46 -21.80
N PHE A 23 -28.07 -6.86 -22.79
CA PHE A 23 -26.61 -6.89 -22.67
C PHE A 23 -26.03 -5.50 -22.34
N LEU A 24 -26.46 -4.45 -23.03
CA LEU A 24 -26.01 -3.08 -22.78
C LEU A 24 -26.40 -2.60 -21.37
N ASN A 25 -27.59 -2.96 -20.89
CA ASN A 25 -28.03 -2.61 -19.54
C ASN A 25 -27.18 -3.30 -18.46
N GLU A 26 -26.88 -4.59 -18.62
CA GLU A 26 -25.97 -5.32 -17.72
C GLU A 26 -24.56 -4.74 -17.75
N ALA A 27 -24.04 -4.44 -18.95
CA ALA A 27 -22.73 -3.82 -19.13
C ALA A 27 -22.67 -2.44 -18.45
N ARG A 28 -23.73 -1.61 -18.56
CA ARG A 28 -23.81 -0.31 -17.90
C ARG A 28 -23.73 -0.42 -16.38
N VAL A 29 -24.45 -1.38 -15.77
CA VAL A 29 -24.40 -1.61 -14.32
C VAL A 29 -22.98 -2.00 -13.89
N ARG A 30 -22.31 -2.86 -14.67
CA ARG A 30 -20.92 -3.27 -14.43
C ARG A 30 -19.94 -2.11 -14.54
N VAL A 31 -20.05 -1.32 -15.61
CA VAL A 31 -19.20 -0.15 -15.87
C VAL A 31 -19.38 0.89 -14.76
N LYS A 32 -20.62 1.25 -14.41
CA LYS A 32 -20.88 2.21 -13.34
C LYS A 32 -20.29 1.77 -12.00
N LYS A 33 -20.39 0.47 -11.68
CA LYS A 33 -19.78 -0.10 -10.47
C LYS A 33 -18.25 -0.06 -10.49
N GLN A 34 -17.63 -0.34 -11.64
CA GLN A 34 -16.17 -0.32 -11.80
C GLN A 34 -15.59 1.08 -11.91
N ALA A 35 -16.34 2.03 -12.47
CA ALA A 35 -15.90 3.39 -12.70
C ALA A 35 -15.72 4.18 -11.40
N GLN A 36 -16.51 3.89 -10.37
CA GLN A 36 -16.43 4.54 -9.05
C GLN A 36 -16.31 6.08 -9.15
N GLY A 37 -17.11 6.72 -10.02
CA GLY A 37 -17.07 8.18 -10.25
C GLY A 37 -16.14 8.66 -11.37
N CYS A 38 -15.34 7.78 -11.98
CA CYS A 38 -14.54 8.10 -13.16
C CYS A 38 -15.41 8.30 -14.41
N LEU A 39 -15.17 9.39 -15.14
CA LEU A 39 -15.92 9.74 -16.35
C LEU A 39 -15.59 8.82 -17.53
N ALA A 40 -14.30 8.51 -17.73
CA ALA A 40 -13.82 7.81 -18.92
C ALA A 40 -14.47 6.44 -19.15
N PRO A 41 -14.59 5.52 -18.17
CA PRO A 41 -15.22 4.22 -18.39
C PRO A 41 -16.68 4.34 -18.84
N GLU A 42 -17.44 5.26 -18.24
CA GLU A 42 -18.85 5.48 -18.62
C GLU A 42 -18.96 6.06 -20.03
N LEU A 43 -18.15 7.07 -20.38
CA LEU A 43 -18.20 7.66 -21.73
C LEU A 43 -17.68 6.71 -22.81
N CYS A 44 -16.72 5.83 -22.50
CA CYS A 44 -16.32 4.73 -23.38
C CYS A 44 -17.48 3.76 -23.63
N PHE A 45 -18.23 3.40 -22.58
CA PHE A 45 -19.44 2.59 -22.74
C PHE A 45 -20.47 3.29 -23.64
N GLN A 46 -20.66 4.60 -23.48
CA GLN A 46 -21.57 5.38 -24.32
C GLN A 46 -21.14 5.41 -25.79
N ALA A 47 -19.83 5.51 -26.08
CA ALA A 47 -19.30 5.45 -27.44
C ALA A 47 -19.54 4.08 -28.09
N VAL A 48 -19.27 2.99 -27.36
CA VAL A 48 -19.54 1.62 -27.82
C VAL A 48 -21.03 1.38 -28.04
N ARG A 49 -21.89 1.90 -27.14
CA ARG A 49 -23.35 1.83 -27.31
C ARG A 49 -23.82 2.57 -28.57
N ALA A 50 -23.25 3.74 -28.87
CA ALA A 50 -23.59 4.47 -30.10
C ALA A 50 -23.27 3.65 -31.34
N ALA A 51 -22.15 2.91 -31.35
CA ALA A 51 -21.76 2.05 -32.46
C ALA A 51 -22.73 0.87 -32.72
N THR A 52 -23.52 0.45 -31.71
CA THR A 52 -24.53 -0.61 -31.87
C THR A 52 -25.94 -0.09 -32.18
N GLN A 53 -26.15 1.24 -32.17
CA GLN A 53 -27.47 1.85 -32.31
C GLN A 53 -27.56 2.86 -33.45
N MET A 54 -26.44 3.43 -33.89
CA MET A 54 -26.40 4.54 -34.85
C MET A 54 -25.68 4.14 -36.15
N PRO A 55 -26.07 4.70 -37.31
CA PRO A 55 -25.26 4.59 -38.52
C PRO A 55 -23.81 5.03 -38.26
N PHE A 56 -22.85 4.44 -38.97
CA PHE A 56 -21.43 4.66 -38.72
C PHE A 56 -21.04 6.16 -38.63
N ALA A 57 -21.53 6.99 -39.55
CA ALA A 57 -21.23 8.41 -39.57
C ALA A 57 -21.72 9.14 -38.30
N ASP A 58 -22.90 8.77 -37.80
CA ASP A 58 -23.47 9.29 -36.56
C ASP A 58 -22.71 8.78 -35.34
N GLY A 59 -22.38 7.48 -35.32
CA GLY A 59 -21.57 6.87 -34.27
C GLY A 59 -20.20 7.54 -34.12
N VAL A 60 -19.50 7.80 -35.24
CA VAL A 60 -18.20 8.51 -35.23
C VAL A 60 -18.35 9.96 -34.75
N ARG A 61 -19.42 10.67 -35.14
CA ARG A 61 -19.71 12.00 -34.58
C ARG A 61 -19.91 11.93 -33.08
N ARG A 62 -20.69 10.97 -32.60
CA ARG A 62 -20.96 10.77 -31.18
C ARG A 62 -19.70 10.42 -30.39
N GLU A 63 -18.87 9.53 -30.93
CA GLU A 63 -17.57 9.19 -30.34
C GLU A 63 -16.67 10.42 -30.23
N ARG A 64 -16.59 11.25 -31.27
CA ARG A 64 -15.82 12.50 -31.25
C ARG A 64 -16.32 13.47 -30.18
N GLU A 65 -17.62 13.66 -30.04
CA GLU A 65 -18.19 14.50 -28.96
C GLU A 65 -17.77 14.02 -27.57
N LEU A 66 -17.94 12.72 -27.32
CA LEU A 66 -17.57 12.09 -26.04
C LEU A 66 -16.07 12.19 -25.77
N PHE A 67 -15.24 11.99 -26.80
CA PHE A 67 -13.80 12.15 -26.72
C PHE A 67 -13.41 13.59 -26.34
N MET A 68 -14.03 14.61 -26.95
CA MET A 68 -13.71 16.00 -26.64
C MET A 68 -14.06 16.36 -25.19
N VAL A 69 -15.16 15.82 -24.66
CA VAL A 69 -15.51 15.97 -23.22
C VAL A 69 -14.43 15.37 -22.32
N LEU A 70 -13.95 14.16 -22.64
CA LEU A 70 -12.89 13.53 -21.87
C LEU A 70 -11.57 14.30 -21.97
N LEU A 71 -11.19 14.73 -23.18
CA LEU A 71 -9.94 15.42 -23.44
C LEU A 71 -9.80 16.70 -22.62
N SER A 72 -10.89 17.47 -22.45
CA SER A 72 -10.90 18.71 -21.66
C SER A 72 -11.23 18.50 -20.18
N SER A 73 -11.44 17.27 -19.71
CA SER A 73 -11.85 17.01 -18.33
C SER A 73 -10.70 17.14 -17.33
N GLY A 74 -11.01 17.58 -16.10
CA GLY A 74 -10.04 17.62 -15.01
C GLY A 74 -9.47 16.22 -14.67
N GLN A 75 -10.30 15.18 -14.76
CA GLN A 75 -9.87 13.79 -14.53
C GLN A 75 -8.85 13.31 -15.57
N ALA A 76 -9.00 13.68 -16.85
CA ALA A 76 -8.01 13.33 -17.87
C ALA A 76 -6.66 13.97 -17.57
N ARG A 77 -6.64 15.25 -17.17
CA ARG A 77 -5.42 15.93 -16.73
C ARG A 77 -4.77 15.23 -15.53
N ALA A 78 -5.56 14.86 -14.51
CA ALA A 78 -5.06 14.16 -13.32
C ALA A 78 -4.50 12.76 -13.64
N LEU A 79 -5.18 11.98 -14.49
CA LEU A 79 -4.72 10.64 -14.90
C LEU A 79 -3.46 10.71 -15.77
N GLN A 80 -3.35 11.72 -16.64
CA GLN A 80 -2.11 11.97 -17.39
C GLN A 80 -0.97 12.36 -16.46
N TYR A 81 -1.23 13.21 -15.47
CA TYR A 81 -0.26 13.54 -14.43
C TYR A 81 0.22 12.29 -13.68
N ALA A 82 -0.70 11.46 -13.17
CA ALA A 82 -0.36 10.22 -12.46
C ALA A 82 0.48 9.26 -13.33
N PHE A 83 0.18 9.17 -14.64
CA PHE A 83 1.00 8.39 -15.57
C PHE A 83 2.45 8.90 -15.65
N PHE A 84 2.65 10.22 -15.67
CA PHE A 84 4.00 10.80 -15.70
C PHE A 84 4.68 10.75 -14.33
N ALA A 85 3.95 10.88 -13.22
CA ALA A 85 4.45 10.72 -11.85
C ALA A 85 5.01 9.31 -11.61
N GLU A 86 4.26 8.26 -11.98
CA GLU A 86 4.75 6.86 -11.90
C GLU A 86 6.05 6.65 -12.69
N ARG A 87 6.23 7.35 -13.82
CA ARG A 87 7.46 7.29 -14.63
C ARG A 87 8.60 8.11 -14.02
N ALA A 88 8.28 9.22 -13.37
CA ALA A 88 9.24 10.09 -12.69
C ALA A 88 9.85 9.40 -11.47
N ALA A 89 9.12 8.50 -10.79
CA ALA A 89 9.63 7.72 -9.65
C ALA A 89 10.93 6.95 -9.94
N HIS A 90 11.16 6.54 -11.19
CA HIS A 90 12.40 5.87 -11.60
C HIS A 90 13.62 6.80 -11.67
N ARG A 91 13.41 8.12 -11.77
CA ARG A 91 14.48 9.13 -11.88
C ARG A 91 14.88 9.63 -10.50
N TRP A 92 15.32 8.71 -9.65
CA TRP A 92 15.68 9.02 -8.26
C TRP A 92 17.02 9.74 -8.14
N THR A 93 17.13 10.59 -7.12
CA THR A 93 18.36 11.23 -6.67
C THR A 93 18.40 11.26 -5.15
N THR A 94 19.57 11.19 -4.55
CA THR A 94 19.75 11.41 -3.10
C THR A 94 20.46 12.73 -2.81
N PRO A 95 20.30 13.32 -1.62
CA PRO A 95 21.03 14.53 -1.21
C PRO A 95 22.56 14.39 -1.30
N GLY A 96 23.08 13.16 -1.17
CA GLY A 96 24.51 12.86 -1.32
C GLY A 96 25.01 12.82 -2.77
N GLY A 97 24.16 13.16 -3.76
CA GLY A 97 24.53 13.21 -5.17
C GLY A 97 24.46 11.87 -5.92
N ALA A 98 24.04 10.78 -5.27
CA ALA A 98 23.75 9.54 -5.97
C ALA A 98 22.51 9.72 -6.86
N SER A 99 22.54 9.16 -8.07
CA SER A 99 21.49 9.35 -9.06
C SER A 99 21.27 8.09 -9.89
N TRP A 100 20.03 7.93 -10.37
CA TRP A 100 19.64 6.89 -11.32
C TRP A 100 20.51 6.85 -12.59
N SER A 101 21.09 7.99 -12.99
CA SER A 101 21.87 8.11 -14.23
C SER A 101 23.32 7.63 -14.10
N SER A 102 23.86 7.55 -12.88
CA SER A 102 25.27 7.17 -12.62
C SER A 102 25.41 5.85 -11.85
N ALA A 103 24.33 5.39 -11.19
CA ALA A 103 24.35 4.14 -10.44
C ALA A 103 24.10 2.92 -11.33
N THR A 104 24.90 1.87 -11.16
CA THR A 104 24.76 0.61 -11.89
C THR A 104 24.21 -0.48 -10.96
N PRO A 105 23.08 -1.13 -11.28
CA PRO A 105 22.52 -2.19 -10.44
C PRO A 105 23.30 -3.50 -10.58
N GLN A 106 23.26 -4.35 -9.55
CA GLN A 106 23.73 -5.73 -9.62
C GLN A 106 22.59 -6.69 -9.98
N PRO A 107 22.83 -7.74 -10.77
CA PRO A 107 21.81 -8.74 -11.06
C PRO A 107 21.36 -9.49 -9.79
N VAL A 108 20.04 -9.61 -9.60
CA VAL A 108 19.43 -10.45 -8.56
C VAL A 108 18.88 -11.71 -9.23
N ARG A 109 19.53 -12.86 -9.01
CA ARG A 109 19.17 -14.18 -9.56
C ARG A 109 18.62 -15.12 -8.51
N SER A 110 18.82 -14.84 -7.23
CA SER A 110 18.20 -15.56 -6.11
C SER A 110 17.96 -14.62 -4.94
N ALA A 111 16.87 -14.85 -4.22
CA ALA A 111 16.48 -14.06 -3.06
C ALA A 111 16.18 -14.95 -1.86
N ALA A 112 16.31 -14.39 -0.66
CA ALA A 112 15.79 -14.97 0.57
C ALA A 112 14.77 -14.03 1.21
N VAL A 113 13.78 -14.59 1.90
CA VAL A 113 12.83 -13.83 2.73
C VAL A 113 12.84 -14.43 4.12
N ILE A 114 13.07 -13.60 5.13
CA ILE A 114 13.12 -14.01 6.54
C ILE A 114 11.86 -13.55 7.24
N GLY A 115 11.17 -14.48 7.89
CA GLY A 115 9.89 -14.26 8.54
C GLY A 115 8.73 -14.52 7.58
N LEU A 116 7.86 -15.46 7.93
CA LEU A 116 6.70 -15.85 7.13
C LEU A 116 5.38 -15.42 7.77
N GLY A 117 5.37 -14.21 8.33
CA GLY A 117 4.16 -13.48 8.70
C GLY A 117 3.39 -12.95 7.49
N THR A 118 2.44 -12.04 7.71
CA THR A 118 1.58 -11.47 6.65
C THR A 118 2.39 -10.85 5.50
N MET A 119 3.41 -10.05 5.83
CA MET A 119 4.26 -9.38 4.84
C MET A 119 5.15 -10.36 4.09
N GLY A 120 5.91 -11.18 4.83
CA GLY A 120 6.82 -12.16 4.24
C GLY A 120 6.16 -13.10 3.24
N ARG A 121 4.95 -13.59 3.54
CA ARG A 121 4.17 -14.43 2.60
C ARG A 121 3.89 -13.72 1.27
N GLY A 122 3.52 -12.44 1.32
CA GLY A 122 3.27 -11.64 0.12
C GLY A 122 4.54 -11.26 -0.63
N ILE A 123 5.66 -11.07 0.07
CA ILE A 123 6.97 -10.79 -0.52
C ILE A 123 7.49 -12.05 -1.26
N VAL A 124 7.45 -13.22 -0.62
CA VAL A 124 7.78 -14.51 -1.27
C VAL A 124 6.95 -14.70 -2.53
N THR A 125 5.63 -14.51 -2.43
CA THR A 125 4.71 -14.63 -3.58
C THR A 125 5.10 -13.66 -4.71
N SER A 126 5.52 -12.43 -4.38
CA SER A 126 5.95 -11.43 -5.38
C SER A 126 7.22 -11.86 -6.11
N LEU A 127 8.21 -12.36 -5.38
CA LEU A 127 9.48 -12.82 -5.94
C LEU A 127 9.30 -14.03 -6.85
N VAL A 128 8.49 -15.01 -6.43
CA VAL A 128 8.18 -16.20 -7.24
C VAL A 128 7.44 -15.81 -8.53
N LYS A 129 6.46 -14.89 -8.47
CA LYS A 129 5.77 -14.35 -9.66
C LYS A 129 6.71 -13.64 -10.63
N ALA A 130 7.84 -13.12 -10.15
CA ALA A 130 8.87 -12.51 -10.95
C ALA A 130 9.93 -13.51 -11.46
N ASN A 131 9.70 -14.82 -11.26
CA ASN A 131 10.62 -15.90 -11.62
C ASN A 131 11.99 -15.83 -10.92
N ILE A 132 12.06 -15.22 -9.73
CA ILE A 132 13.25 -15.18 -8.90
C ILE A 132 13.19 -16.39 -7.94
N PRO A 133 14.15 -17.33 -7.97
CA PRO A 133 14.31 -18.36 -6.96
C PRO A 133 14.33 -17.80 -5.53
N VAL A 134 13.55 -18.40 -4.63
CA VAL A 134 13.36 -17.92 -3.26
C VAL A 134 13.72 -18.98 -2.21
N VAL A 135 14.52 -18.58 -1.22
CA VAL A 135 14.67 -19.30 0.05
C VAL A 135 13.84 -18.59 1.12
N ALA A 136 12.73 -19.19 1.52
CA ALA A 136 11.83 -18.70 2.55
C ALA A 136 12.23 -19.27 3.92
N LEU A 137 12.73 -18.41 4.81
CA LEU A 137 13.19 -18.78 6.14
C LEU A 137 12.20 -18.36 7.22
N GLU A 138 11.86 -19.29 8.11
CA GLU A 138 11.16 -19.04 9.37
C GLU A 138 11.81 -19.90 10.44
N GLN A 139 12.19 -19.32 11.59
CA GLN A 139 13.00 -20.02 12.59
C GLN A 139 12.18 -21.05 13.38
N ASP A 140 10.90 -20.76 13.55
CA ASP A 140 9.98 -21.65 14.24
C ASP A 140 9.30 -22.60 13.24
N LEU A 141 9.38 -23.90 13.52
CA LEU A 141 8.89 -24.93 12.61
C LEU A 141 7.36 -24.90 12.44
N GLU A 142 6.62 -24.50 13.47
CA GLU A 142 5.16 -24.38 13.41
C GLU A 142 4.77 -23.19 12.53
N TYR A 143 5.40 -22.02 12.75
CA TYR A 143 5.20 -20.85 11.93
C TYR A 143 5.68 -21.07 10.48
N LEU A 144 6.76 -21.83 10.26
CA LEU A 144 7.23 -22.21 8.92
C LEU A 144 6.15 -23.01 8.18
N ASN A 145 5.56 -24.01 8.83
CA ASN A 145 4.53 -24.85 8.24
C ASN A 145 3.24 -24.05 7.93
N MET A 146 2.83 -23.16 8.83
CA MET A 146 1.71 -22.25 8.59
C MET A 146 2.00 -21.28 7.43
N GLY A 147 3.20 -20.68 7.43
CA GLY A 147 3.68 -19.78 6.38
C GLY A 147 3.73 -20.46 5.03
N ARG A 148 4.30 -21.67 4.95
CA ARG A 148 4.35 -22.51 3.75
C ARG A 148 2.96 -22.73 3.17
N LYS A 149 2.01 -23.24 3.97
CA LYS A 149 0.62 -23.46 3.52
C LYS A 149 -0.01 -22.20 2.94
N ALA A 150 0.18 -21.06 3.62
CA ALA A 150 -0.37 -19.79 3.17
C ALA A 150 0.28 -19.27 1.88
N VAL A 151 1.61 -19.41 1.71
CA VAL A 151 2.32 -19.05 0.47
C VAL A 151 1.85 -19.91 -0.69
N MET A 152 1.76 -21.24 -0.50
CA MET A 152 1.31 -22.16 -1.55
C MET A 152 -0.10 -21.81 -2.03
N LEU A 153 -1.03 -21.56 -1.10
CA LEU A 153 -2.40 -21.14 -1.44
C LEU A 153 -2.45 -19.81 -2.21
N LEU A 154 -1.59 -18.85 -1.86
CA LEU A 154 -1.49 -17.60 -2.61
C LEU A 154 -0.96 -17.82 -4.02
N LEU A 155 0.09 -18.64 -4.17
CA LEU A 155 0.68 -18.96 -5.47
C LEU A 155 -0.27 -19.73 -6.38
N GLU A 156 -1.02 -20.70 -5.85
CA GLU A 156 -2.07 -21.42 -6.58
C GLU A 156 -3.14 -20.44 -7.12
N ARG A 157 -3.61 -19.51 -6.29
CA ARG A 157 -4.58 -18.48 -6.70
C ARG A 157 -4.04 -17.54 -7.77
N GLU A 158 -2.75 -17.22 -7.71
CA GLU A 158 -2.10 -16.37 -8.71
C GLU A 158 -1.85 -17.13 -10.01
N ALA A 159 -1.48 -18.41 -9.94
CA ALA A 159 -1.32 -19.29 -11.10
C ALA A 159 -2.64 -19.44 -11.87
N MET A 160 -3.77 -19.66 -11.17
CA MET A 160 -5.09 -19.72 -11.80
C MET A 160 -5.46 -18.44 -12.58
N LYS A 161 -4.99 -17.27 -12.13
CA LYS A 161 -5.18 -16.00 -12.85
C LYS A 161 -4.24 -15.88 -14.06
N MET A 162 -3.04 -16.47 -13.99
CA MET A 162 -2.03 -16.40 -15.05
C MET A 162 -2.21 -17.45 -16.15
N GLU A 163 -2.82 -18.61 -15.85
CA GLU A 163 -3.12 -19.65 -16.84
C GLU A 163 -4.08 -19.15 -17.93
N GLN A 164 -4.92 -18.17 -17.62
CA GLN A 164 -5.72 -17.43 -18.61
C GLN A 164 -4.87 -16.68 -19.65
N GLY A 165 -3.56 -16.54 -19.42
CA GLY A 165 -2.58 -15.84 -20.25
C GLY A 165 -1.34 -16.67 -20.64
N ALA A 166 -1.40 -18.01 -20.57
CA ALA A 166 -0.35 -18.94 -21.03
C ALA A 166 1.01 -18.88 -20.30
N GLN A 167 1.04 -18.50 -19.01
CA GLN A 167 2.23 -18.62 -18.14
C GLN A 167 1.98 -19.63 -17.01
N THR A 168 2.91 -20.55 -16.79
CA THR A 168 2.91 -21.49 -15.65
C THR A 168 4.00 -21.09 -14.65
N LEU A 169 3.65 -21.10 -13.36
CA LEU A 169 4.58 -20.86 -12.26
C LEU A 169 5.05 -22.20 -11.71
N ASP A 170 6.35 -22.51 -11.82
CA ASP A 170 6.94 -23.75 -11.30
C ASP A 170 7.34 -23.60 -9.82
N PHE A 171 6.37 -23.31 -8.95
CA PHE A 171 6.62 -23.06 -7.53
C PHE A 171 6.66 -24.33 -6.67
N HIS A 172 6.35 -25.50 -7.24
CA HIS A 172 6.54 -26.79 -6.58
C HIS A 172 7.97 -27.30 -6.67
N ASN A 173 8.77 -26.75 -7.60
CA ASN A 173 10.17 -27.08 -7.75
C ASN A 173 11.01 -26.47 -6.60
N PRO A 174 11.71 -27.28 -5.79
CA PRO A 174 12.56 -26.77 -4.70
C PRO A 174 13.68 -25.84 -5.17
N ALA A 175 14.12 -25.95 -6.43
CA ALA A 175 15.09 -25.03 -7.03
C ALA A 175 14.52 -23.61 -7.27
N ARG A 176 13.18 -23.46 -7.21
CA ARG A 176 12.47 -22.19 -7.34
C ARG A 176 11.95 -21.66 -6.02
N LEU A 177 11.48 -22.52 -5.13
CA LEU A 177 10.97 -22.14 -3.82
C LEU A 177 11.35 -23.19 -2.77
N GLN A 178 12.24 -22.81 -1.86
CA GLN A 178 12.67 -23.63 -0.73
C GLN A 178 12.17 -23.02 0.57
N PHE A 179 11.67 -23.85 1.49
CA PHE A 179 11.30 -23.44 2.85
C PHE A 179 12.28 -24.06 3.83
N THR A 180 12.85 -23.27 4.73
CA THR A 180 13.90 -23.73 5.65
C THR A 180 13.79 -23.05 7.02
N VAL A 181 14.32 -23.72 8.05
CA VAL A 181 14.60 -23.10 9.37
C VAL A 181 16.08 -22.72 9.51
N ASP A 182 16.91 -23.15 8.56
CA ASP A 182 18.36 -23.05 8.62
C ASP A 182 18.86 -21.80 7.88
N PHE A 183 19.61 -20.97 8.60
CA PHE A 183 20.23 -19.76 8.07
C PHE A 183 21.35 -20.07 7.07
N ASP A 184 22.04 -21.20 7.18
CA ASP A 184 23.13 -21.52 6.25
C ASP A 184 22.64 -21.69 4.81
N SER A 185 21.35 -21.96 4.61
CA SER A 185 20.69 -21.96 3.29
C SER A 185 20.70 -20.58 2.59
N LEU A 186 21.06 -19.49 3.28
CA LEU A 186 21.09 -18.12 2.74
C LEU A 186 22.49 -17.71 2.26
N ARG A 187 23.49 -18.60 2.28
CA ARG A 187 24.89 -18.27 1.98
C ARG A 187 25.09 -17.69 0.58
N ASP A 188 24.42 -18.28 -0.41
CA ASP A 188 24.66 -18.01 -1.83
C ASP A 188 23.62 -17.08 -2.49
N VAL A 189 22.64 -16.57 -1.73
CA VAL A 189 21.60 -15.68 -2.28
C VAL A 189 22.15 -14.31 -2.65
N ASP A 190 21.63 -13.70 -3.72
CA ASP A 190 22.03 -12.33 -4.13
C ASP A 190 21.39 -11.25 -3.27
N LEU A 191 20.22 -11.54 -2.68
CA LEU A 191 19.41 -10.57 -1.96
C LEU A 191 18.66 -11.22 -0.80
N VAL A 192 18.58 -10.55 0.34
CA VAL A 192 17.80 -10.97 1.50
C VAL A 192 16.78 -9.88 1.83
N ILE A 193 15.52 -10.24 2.09
CA ILE A 193 14.49 -9.34 2.60
C ILE A 193 14.04 -9.83 3.97
N GLU A 194 14.39 -9.08 5.00
CA GLU A 194 13.96 -9.33 6.38
C GLU A 194 12.55 -8.75 6.61
N ALA A 195 11.62 -9.58 7.07
CA ALA A 195 10.22 -9.24 7.35
C ALA A 195 9.71 -9.90 8.65
N VAL A 196 10.55 -9.91 9.69
CA VAL A 196 10.22 -10.35 11.05
C VAL A 196 9.59 -9.22 11.87
N PHE A 197 9.32 -9.50 13.15
CA PHE A 197 8.74 -8.55 14.08
C PHE A 197 9.49 -7.21 14.14
N GLU A 198 8.72 -6.15 14.38
CA GLU A 198 9.20 -4.77 14.44
C GLU A 198 9.93 -4.48 15.77
N ASN A 199 11.12 -5.06 15.92
CA ASN A 199 11.97 -4.92 17.09
C ASN A 199 13.43 -4.68 16.68
N MET A 200 14.03 -3.59 17.16
CA MET A 200 15.38 -3.19 16.77
C MET A 200 16.44 -4.22 17.17
N ALA A 201 16.39 -4.76 18.40
CA ALA A 201 17.38 -5.73 18.87
C ALA A 201 17.35 -7.02 18.03
N LEU A 202 16.15 -7.55 17.76
CA LEU A 202 15.97 -8.72 16.90
C LEU A 202 16.49 -8.48 15.48
N LYS A 203 16.18 -7.33 14.87
CA LYS A 203 16.67 -7.01 13.52
C LYS A 203 18.19 -6.86 13.50
N LYS A 204 18.81 -6.23 14.50
CA LYS A 204 20.28 -6.14 14.60
C LYS A 204 20.93 -7.52 14.74
N GLU A 205 20.34 -8.42 15.54
CA GLU A 205 20.81 -9.80 15.66
C GLU A 205 20.78 -10.52 14.29
N ILE A 206 19.65 -10.43 13.59
CA ILE A 206 19.48 -11.04 12.26
C ILE A 206 20.49 -10.45 11.27
N PHE A 207 20.61 -9.13 11.19
CA PHE A 207 21.54 -8.47 10.26
C PHE A 207 23.01 -8.75 10.59
N HIS A 208 23.37 -8.87 11.87
CA HIS A 208 24.70 -9.33 12.27
C HIS A 208 25.00 -10.75 11.75
N LYS A 209 24.04 -11.66 11.89
CA LYS A 209 24.16 -13.04 11.38
C LYS A 209 24.26 -13.06 9.85
N LEU A 210 23.41 -12.31 9.15
CA LEU A 210 23.43 -12.18 7.69
C LEU A 210 24.75 -11.63 7.17
N SER A 211 25.32 -10.62 7.86
CA SER A 211 26.61 -10.04 7.52
C SER A 211 27.75 -11.06 7.51
N ARG A 212 27.63 -12.14 8.29
CA ARG A 212 28.64 -13.21 8.40
C ARG A 212 28.42 -14.34 7.41
N ILE A 213 27.18 -14.75 7.18
CA ILE A 213 26.87 -15.96 6.39
C ILE A 213 26.68 -15.67 4.91
N CYS A 214 26.11 -14.52 4.55
CA CYS A 214 25.81 -14.21 3.14
C CYS A 214 27.09 -13.82 2.40
N LYS A 215 27.21 -14.26 1.15
CA LYS A 215 28.34 -13.90 0.27
C LYS A 215 28.59 -12.38 0.25
N PRO A 216 29.84 -11.92 0.07
CA PRO A 216 30.20 -10.50 0.19
C PRO A 216 29.39 -9.52 -0.68
N GLY A 217 28.83 -9.97 -1.80
CA GLY A 217 28.02 -9.15 -2.71
C GLY A 217 26.53 -9.03 -2.36
N ALA A 218 26.02 -9.83 -1.42
CA ALA A 218 24.58 -9.90 -1.17
C ALA A 218 23.99 -8.59 -0.63
N LEU A 219 22.84 -8.18 -1.19
CA LEU A 219 22.08 -7.02 -0.71
C LEU A 219 21.21 -7.42 0.49
N LEU A 220 21.31 -6.68 1.60
CA LEU A 220 20.56 -6.95 2.83
C LEU A 220 19.46 -5.91 3.00
N CYS A 221 18.21 -6.33 2.78
CA CYS A 221 17.05 -5.45 2.82
C CYS A 221 16.23 -5.68 4.08
N THR A 222 15.70 -4.62 4.69
CA THR A 222 14.69 -4.73 5.76
C THR A 222 13.34 -4.17 5.29
N ASN A 223 12.26 -4.86 5.62
CA ASN A 223 10.87 -4.42 5.41
C ASN A 223 10.31 -3.65 6.62
N THR A 224 11.16 -3.14 7.51
CA THR A 224 10.70 -2.30 8.64
C THR A 224 9.83 -1.14 8.15
N SER A 225 8.85 -0.74 8.97
CA SER A 225 7.91 0.35 8.67
C SER A 225 8.26 1.65 9.40
N ALA A 226 9.12 1.59 10.44
CA ALA A 226 9.42 2.74 11.28
C ALA A 226 10.82 2.73 11.94
N LEU A 227 11.58 1.65 11.85
CA LEU A 227 12.90 1.57 12.48
C LEU A 227 13.97 2.22 11.60
N ASN A 228 14.98 2.80 12.26
CA ASN A 228 16.07 3.48 11.59
C ASN A 228 16.97 2.48 10.84
N ILE A 229 17.12 2.67 9.52
CA ILE A 229 17.94 1.81 8.65
C ILE A 229 19.41 1.83 9.05
N ASP A 230 19.95 2.98 9.46
CA ASP A 230 21.35 3.13 9.87
C ASP A 230 21.65 2.36 11.16
N GLU A 231 20.69 2.31 12.09
CA GLU A 231 20.88 1.53 13.31
C GLU A 231 20.93 0.02 13.02
N ILE A 232 20.11 -0.47 12.09
CA ILE A 232 20.16 -1.85 11.61
C ILE A 232 21.50 -2.09 10.87
N ALA A 233 21.90 -1.18 9.99
CA ALA A 233 23.13 -1.27 9.21
C ALA A 233 24.39 -1.31 10.10
N SER A 234 24.37 -0.62 11.24
CA SER A 234 25.47 -0.59 12.22
C SER A 234 25.82 -1.96 12.82
N ALA A 235 24.91 -2.93 12.75
CA ALA A 235 25.15 -4.30 13.21
C ALA A 235 25.92 -5.16 12.18
N THR A 236 26.23 -4.60 11.00
CA THR A 236 26.87 -5.30 9.89
C THR A 236 28.28 -4.76 9.62
N SER A 237 29.12 -5.58 8.98
CA SER A 237 30.43 -5.16 8.44
C SER A 237 30.34 -4.57 7.02
N ARG A 238 29.11 -4.39 6.52
CA ARG A 238 28.82 -4.01 5.13
C ARG A 238 27.63 -3.05 5.02
N PRO A 239 27.61 -1.94 5.78
CA PRO A 239 26.47 -1.02 5.82
C PRO A 239 26.11 -0.45 4.44
N GLN A 240 27.07 -0.41 3.51
CA GLN A 240 26.86 0.01 2.12
C GLN A 240 25.96 -0.91 1.27
N GLN A 241 25.68 -2.12 1.76
CA GLN A 241 24.77 -3.10 1.17
C GLN A 241 23.48 -3.27 1.97
N VAL A 242 23.26 -2.43 3.00
CA VAL A 242 22.02 -2.43 3.78
C VAL A 242 21.09 -1.34 3.25
N ILE A 243 19.82 -1.69 3.06
CA ILE A 243 18.79 -0.78 2.52
C ILE A 243 17.41 -1.14 3.08
N GLY A 244 16.51 -0.16 3.19
CA GLY A 244 15.10 -0.41 3.43
C GLY A 244 14.36 -0.75 2.14
N THR A 245 13.53 -1.78 2.16
CA THR A 245 12.57 -2.11 1.09
C THR A 245 11.21 -2.29 1.75
N HIS A 246 10.49 -1.20 1.99
CA HIS A 246 9.22 -1.20 2.71
C HIS A 246 8.06 -1.48 1.75
N PHE A 247 7.57 -2.73 1.80
CA PHE A 247 6.42 -3.19 1.04
C PHE A 247 5.11 -2.78 1.72
N PHE A 248 4.06 -2.63 0.92
CA PHE A 248 2.73 -2.29 1.42
C PHE A 248 1.81 -3.51 1.42
N SER A 249 1.04 -3.71 2.49
CA SER A 249 0.13 -4.86 2.62
C SER A 249 -1.15 -4.67 1.79
N PRO A 250 -1.65 -5.71 1.09
CA PRO A 250 -1.03 -7.02 0.86
C PRO A 250 0.13 -6.95 -0.15
N ALA A 251 1.32 -7.41 0.26
CA ALA A 251 2.57 -7.20 -0.50
C ALA A 251 2.60 -7.82 -1.91
N HIS A 252 1.79 -8.85 -2.18
CA HIS A 252 1.70 -9.48 -3.51
C HIS A 252 0.76 -8.76 -4.49
N VAL A 253 0.00 -7.77 -4.01
CA VAL A 253 -0.98 -6.98 -4.77
C VAL A 253 -0.53 -5.52 -4.87
N MET A 254 -0.16 -4.90 -3.75
CA MET A 254 0.19 -3.48 -3.72
C MET A 254 1.44 -3.20 -4.56
N ARG A 255 1.35 -2.18 -5.43
CA ARG A 255 2.44 -1.81 -6.33
C ARG A 255 3.51 -0.95 -5.66
N LEU A 256 3.16 -0.15 -4.66
CA LEU A 256 4.13 0.74 -4.01
C LEU A 256 5.21 -0.07 -3.27
N LEU A 257 6.46 0.35 -3.42
CA LEU A 257 7.63 -0.09 -2.67
C LEU A 257 8.48 1.13 -2.31
N GLU A 258 8.51 1.51 -1.04
CA GLU A 258 9.44 2.54 -0.57
C GLU A 258 10.85 1.92 -0.45
N ILE A 259 11.83 2.58 -1.04
CA ILE A 259 13.24 2.18 -1.03
C ILE A 259 14.00 3.22 -0.22
N ILE A 260 14.43 2.82 0.97
CA ILE A 260 14.95 3.74 2.00
C ILE A 260 16.46 3.60 2.08
N TYR A 261 17.18 4.65 1.72
CA TYR A 261 18.64 4.67 1.84
C TYR A 261 19.06 5.18 3.23
N GLY A 262 20.02 4.50 3.84
CA GLY A 262 20.75 5.00 5.00
C GLY A 262 21.93 5.88 4.59
N GLY A 263 22.62 6.45 5.57
CA GLY A 263 23.79 7.31 5.37
C GLY A 263 24.97 6.62 4.70
N HIS A 264 25.06 5.29 4.78
CA HIS A 264 26.13 4.50 4.16
C HIS A 264 25.70 3.73 2.90
N THR A 265 24.39 3.64 2.60
CA THR A 265 23.87 2.83 1.49
C THR A 265 24.49 3.25 0.16
N SER A 266 25.08 2.30 -0.57
CA SER A 266 25.74 2.60 -1.84
C SER A 266 24.74 2.93 -2.97
N PRO A 267 25.14 3.72 -3.98
CA PRO A 267 24.32 3.95 -5.17
C PRO A 267 23.93 2.63 -5.88
N THR A 268 24.83 1.65 -5.89
CA THR A 268 24.59 0.31 -6.42
C THR A 268 23.47 -0.42 -5.68
N ALA A 269 23.42 -0.32 -4.35
CA ALA A 269 22.34 -0.92 -3.55
C ALA A 269 20.97 -0.30 -3.89
N ILE A 270 20.89 1.03 -4.00
CA ILE A 270 19.66 1.74 -4.39
C ILE A 270 19.23 1.34 -5.80
N ALA A 271 20.15 1.33 -6.77
CA ALA A 271 19.86 0.92 -8.14
C ALA A 271 19.37 -0.53 -8.22
N THR A 272 19.97 -1.43 -7.43
CA THR A 272 19.59 -2.85 -7.37
C THR A 272 18.18 -3.01 -6.80
N ALA A 273 17.84 -2.30 -5.72
CA ALA A 273 16.48 -2.29 -5.16
C ALA A 273 15.45 -1.71 -6.14
N MET A 274 15.80 -0.65 -6.88
CA MET A 274 14.94 -0.09 -7.93
C MET A 274 14.73 -1.06 -9.10
N GLN A 275 15.78 -1.80 -9.50
CA GLN A 275 15.67 -2.85 -10.52
C GLN A 275 14.80 -4.01 -10.03
N LEU A 276 14.93 -4.40 -8.75
CA LEU A 276 14.07 -5.39 -8.12
C LEU A 276 12.61 -4.92 -8.16
N ALA A 277 12.31 -3.67 -7.76
CA ALA A 277 10.95 -3.13 -7.80
C ALA A 277 10.32 -3.30 -9.19
N LYS A 278 11.06 -2.94 -10.24
CA LYS A 278 10.62 -3.11 -11.64
C LYS A 278 10.39 -4.58 -12.00
N ALA A 279 11.29 -5.48 -11.62
CA ALA A 279 11.15 -6.93 -11.86
C ALA A 279 9.89 -7.50 -11.17
N LEU A 280 9.56 -6.99 -9.98
CA LEU A 280 8.36 -7.34 -9.22
C LEU A 280 7.08 -6.66 -9.74
N LYS A 281 7.16 -5.85 -10.82
CA LYS A 281 6.08 -4.99 -11.32
C LYS A 281 5.53 -4.03 -10.26
N LYS A 282 6.43 -3.56 -9.39
CA LYS A 282 6.19 -2.54 -8.37
C LYS A 282 6.66 -1.17 -8.85
N VAL A 283 6.08 -0.13 -8.28
CA VAL A 283 6.52 1.26 -8.40
C VAL A 283 7.45 1.51 -7.21
N GLY A 284 8.75 1.45 -7.46
CA GLY A 284 9.78 1.77 -6.47
C GLY A 284 9.95 3.28 -6.36
N VAL A 285 9.93 3.81 -5.15
CA VAL A 285 10.18 5.23 -4.87
C VAL A 285 11.32 5.32 -3.86
N VAL A 286 12.38 6.06 -4.21
CA VAL A 286 13.53 6.24 -3.32
C VAL A 286 13.25 7.38 -2.35
N VAL A 287 13.35 7.11 -1.05
CA VAL A 287 13.02 8.05 0.02
C VAL A 287 14.07 8.04 1.13
N GLY A 288 14.15 9.13 1.87
CA GLY A 288 15.06 9.32 2.99
C GLY A 288 14.67 8.53 4.23
N ASN A 289 15.67 8.27 5.07
CA ASN A 289 15.53 7.54 6.33
C ASN A 289 15.03 8.46 7.46
N CYS A 290 13.70 8.60 7.59
CA CYS A 290 13.05 9.24 8.74
C CYS A 290 11.98 8.31 9.34
N PHE A 291 11.50 8.65 10.54
CA PHE A 291 10.45 7.86 11.19
C PHE A 291 9.17 7.81 10.35
N GLY A 292 8.77 6.60 9.94
CA GLY A 292 7.61 6.39 9.07
C GLY A 292 7.84 6.72 7.59
N PHE A 293 9.07 7.03 7.19
CA PHE A 293 9.46 7.35 5.82
C PHE A 293 8.57 8.43 5.20
N VAL A 294 7.93 8.17 4.05
CA VAL A 294 6.97 9.10 3.44
C VAL A 294 5.55 8.66 3.72
N GLY A 295 5.19 7.45 3.31
CA GLY A 295 3.81 6.97 3.35
C GLY A 295 3.23 6.97 4.76
N ASN A 296 3.87 6.28 5.73
CA ASN A 296 3.35 6.23 7.09
C ASN A 296 3.42 7.59 7.78
N ARG A 297 4.48 8.36 7.53
CA ARG A 297 4.66 9.71 8.07
C ARG A 297 3.51 10.64 7.67
N MET A 298 3.14 10.68 6.39
CA MET A 298 2.00 11.46 5.89
C MET A 298 0.65 10.96 6.43
N MET A 299 0.55 9.65 6.68
CA MET A 299 -0.67 9.04 7.23
C MET A 299 -0.91 9.35 8.71
N PHE A 300 0.14 9.64 9.50
CA PHE A 300 -0.02 9.96 10.91
C PHE A 300 -0.91 11.19 11.18
N PRO A 301 -0.66 12.38 10.60
CA PRO A 301 -1.53 13.54 10.80
C PRO A 301 -2.93 13.34 10.21
N TYR A 302 -3.06 12.64 9.09
CA TYR A 302 -4.35 12.29 8.48
C TYR A 302 -5.25 11.52 9.46
N VAL A 303 -4.73 10.43 10.04
CA VAL A 303 -5.46 9.62 11.03
C VAL A 303 -5.64 10.42 12.33
N GLN A 304 -4.66 11.21 12.73
CA GLN A 304 -4.77 12.03 13.94
C GLN A 304 -5.93 13.03 13.85
N GLN A 305 -6.09 13.72 12.72
CA GLN A 305 -7.23 14.62 12.49
C GLN A 305 -8.56 13.86 12.48
N ALA A 306 -8.61 12.71 11.81
CA ALA A 306 -9.80 11.84 11.84
C ALA A 306 -10.22 11.51 13.29
N VAL A 307 -9.27 11.15 14.15
CA VAL A 307 -9.55 10.84 15.56
C VAL A 307 -9.94 12.09 16.36
N PHE A 308 -9.33 13.25 16.11
CA PHE A 308 -9.73 14.50 16.76
C PHE A 308 -11.16 14.91 16.41
N LEU A 309 -11.60 14.67 15.17
CA LEU A 309 -12.99 14.89 14.76
C LEU A 309 -13.96 14.00 15.56
N LEU A 310 -13.56 12.79 15.95
CA LEU A 310 -14.34 11.95 16.86
C LEU A 310 -14.42 12.52 18.27
N GLU A 311 -13.33 13.10 18.81
CA GLU A 311 -13.40 13.76 20.12
C GLU A 311 -14.42 14.91 20.08
N GLU A 312 -14.45 15.65 18.98
CA GLU A 312 -15.16 16.92 18.85
C GLU A 312 -16.64 16.80 18.46
N GLY A 313 -17.10 15.64 18.01
CA GLY A 313 -18.53 15.44 17.73
C GLY A 313 -18.88 14.40 16.69
N SER A 314 -17.93 14.05 15.82
CA SER A 314 -18.20 13.15 14.69
C SER A 314 -18.14 11.67 15.09
N ARG A 315 -18.37 10.79 14.11
CA ARG A 315 -18.40 9.33 14.22
C ARG A 315 -17.54 8.70 13.13
N PRO A 316 -17.01 7.48 13.34
CA PRO A 316 -16.18 6.82 12.34
C PRO A 316 -16.87 6.70 10.98
N GLU A 317 -18.15 6.30 10.96
CA GLU A 317 -18.95 6.16 9.74
C GLU A 317 -19.17 7.46 8.98
N GLU A 318 -19.14 8.62 9.64
CA GLU A 318 -19.28 9.91 8.99
C GLU A 318 -17.97 10.30 8.30
N VAL A 319 -16.87 10.24 9.04
CA VAL A 319 -15.53 10.58 8.54
C VAL A 319 -15.13 9.63 7.42
N ASP A 320 -15.31 8.33 7.61
CA ASP A 320 -15.02 7.34 6.59
C ASP A 320 -15.83 7.64 5.33
N ARG A 321 -17.16 7.82 5.44
CA ARG A 321 -18.02 8.08 4.28
C ARG A 321 -17.58 9.31 3.50
N VAL A 322 -17.30 10.43 4.19
CA VAL A 322 -16.85 11.67 3.54
C VAL A 322 -15.57 11.45 2.75
N LEU A 323 -14.61 10.70 3.30
CA LEU A 323 -13.34 10.41 2.62
C LEU A 323 -13.50 9.38 1.49
N GLU A 324 -14.46 8.45 1.59
CA GLU A 324 -14.76 7.56 0.45
C GLU A 324 -15.48 8.29 -0.68
N ASP A 325 -16.40 9.19 -0.34
CA ASP A 325 -17.13 10.03 -1.31
C ASP A 325 -16.17 10.97 -2.05
N PHE A 326 -15.10 11.43 -1.39
CA PHE A 326 -13.99 12.14 -2.03
C PHE A 326 -13.22 11.29 -3.05
N GLY A 327 -13.09 9.97 -2.79
CA GLY A 327 -12.47 9.03 -3.72
C GLY A 327 -11.56 7.97 -3.09
N PHE A 328 -11.37 7.96 -1.76
CA PHE A 328 -10.62 6.87 -1.13
C PHE A 328 -11.40 5.55 -1.21
N LYS A 329 -10.68 4.45 -1.45
CA LYS A 329 -11.29 3.12 -1.50
C LYS A 329 -11.82 2.63 -0.14
N ILE A 330 -11.19 3.11 0.93
CA ILE A 330 -11.47 2.73 2.31
C ILE A 330 -11.15 3.92 3.21
N GLY A 331 -12.12 4.33 4.04
CA GLY A 331 -11.92 5.38 5.04
C GLY A 331 -10.89 5.00 6.12
N PRO A 332 -10.36 6.01 6.85
CA PRO A 332 -9.28 5.82 7.83
C PRO A 332 -9.61 4.79 8.92
N PHE A 333 -10.84 4.75 9.41
CA PHE A 333 -11.22 3.89 10.53
C PHE A 333 -11.38 2.44 10.10
N ARG A 334 -12.03 2.18 8.96
CA ARG A 334 -12.06 0.83 8.37
C ARG A 334 -10.68 0.33 7.98
N MET A 335 -9.82 1.21 7.47
CA MET A 335 -8.43 0.86 7.17
C MET A 335 -7.65 0.51 8.44
N SER A 336 -7.84 1.27 9.52
CA SER A 336 -7.23 1.01 10.83
C SER A 336 -7.71 -0.33 11.43
N ASP A 337 -9.01 -0.64 11.33
CA ASP A 337 -9.55 -1.94 11.76
C ASP A 337 -9.01 -3.12 10.95
N LEU A 338 -8.80 -2.93 9.64
CA LEU A 338 -8.24 -3.95 8.75
C LEU A 338 -6.76 -4.23 9.06
N ALA A 339 -5.99 -3.18 9.33
CA ALA A 339 -4.59 -3.29 9.73
C ALA A 339 -4.43 -3.93 11.11
N GLY A 340 -5.34 -3.58 12.02
CA GLY A 340 -5.33 -3.98 13.42
C GLY A 340 -4.79 -2.87 14.32
N LEU A 341 -5.60 -2.40 15.27
CA LEU A 341 -5.28 -1.25 16.13
C LEU A 341 -4.06 -1.51 17.04
N ASP A 342 -3.83 -2.78 17.40
CA ASP A 342 -2.70 -3.20 18.22
C ASP A 342 -1.34 -2.99 17.55
N VAL A 343 -1.28 -2.97 16.22
CA VAL A 343 -0.03 -2.69 15.48
C VAL A 343 0.45 -1.26 15.78
N GLY A 344 -0.45 -0.29 15.60
CA GLY A 344 -0.16 1.10 15.94
C GLY A 344 0.03 1.31 17.44
N TRP A 345 -0.73 0.60 18.28
CA TRP A 345 -0.60 0.68 19.74
C TRP A 345 0.77 0.22 20.24
N ARG A 346 1.28 -0.92 19.77
CA ARG A 346 2.63 -1.38 20.11
C ARG A 346 3.71 -0.38 19.69
N SER A 347 3.55 0.23 18.51
CA SER A 347 4.46 1.29 18.05
C SER A 347 4.45 2.49 19.00
N ARG A 348 3.26 2.94 19.44
CA ARG A 348 3.13 4.04 20.42
C ARG A 348 3.70 3.67 21.79
N GLN A 349 3.54 2.43 22.25
CA GLN A 349 4.15 1.94 23.50
C GLN A 349 5.68 1.95 23.43
N GLY A 350 6.25 1.46 22.31
CA GLY A 350 7.69 1.48 22.06
C GLY A 350 8.29 2.89 22.02
N GLN A 351 7.49 3.88 21.60
CA GLN A 351 7.86 5.29 21.62
C GLN A 351 7.63 5.97 22.98
N GLY A 352 7.09 5.27 23.98
CA GLY A 352 6.73 5.86 25.28
C GLY A 352 5.54 6.83 25.23
N LEU A 353 4.72 6.77 24.18
CA LEU A 353 3.54 7.62 24.03
C LEU A 353 2.31 7.07 24.75
N THR A 354 2.28 5.78 25.07
CA THR A 354 1.16 5.13 25.77
C THR A 354 1.63 3.93 26.59
N GLY A 355 0.79 3.45 27.51
CA GLY A 355 1.11 2.33 28.39
C GLY A 355 2.06 2.69 29.56
N PRO A 356 2.69 1.68 30.20
CA PRO A 356 3.45 1.87 31.45
C PRO A 356 4.72 2.72 31.34
N SER A 357 5.23 2.90 30.12
CA SER A 357 6.44 3.68 29.83
C SER A 357 6.19 5.20 29.77
N VAL A 358 4.93 5.65 29.83
CA VAL A 358 4.60 7.08 29.80
C VAL A 358 5.11 7.76 31.07
N ALA A 359 5.82 8.88 30.90
CA ALA A 359 6.36 9.65 32.02
C ALA A 359 5.25 10.09 33.00
N GLY A 360 5.52 9.96 34.30
CA GLY A 360 4.58 10.35 35.36
C GLY A 360 4.15 11.82 35.23
N GLY A 361 2.87 12.09 35.44
CA GLY A 361 2.30 13.44 35.31
C GLY A 361 1.97 13.86 33.86
N THR A 362 2.19 13.01 32.86
CA THR A 362 1.76 13.28 31.49
C THR A 362 0.23 13.39 31.41
N ARG A 363 -0.27 14.53 30.93
CA ARG A 363 -1.71 14.74 30.74
C ARG A 363 -2.25 13.76 29.70
N ALA A 364 -3.40 13.14 29.98
CA ALA A 364 -4.00 12.12 29.11
C ALA A 364 -4.04 12.52 27.62
N ARG A 365 -4.39 13.78 27.34
CA ARG A 365 -4.60 14.34 26.00
C ARG A 365 -3.44 15.20 25.46
N ARG A 366 -2.24 15.09 26.03
CA ARG A 366 -1.06 15.78 25.52
C ARG A 366 0.18 14.89 25.51
N ARG A 367 1.01 15.03 24.47
CA ARG A 367 2.34 14.42 24.36
C ARG A 367 3.30 15.45 23.79
N HIS A 368 4.46 15.60 24.41
CA HIS A 368 5.49 16.56 23.98
C HIS A 368 4.94 17.98 23.69
N GLY A 369 4.02 18.47 24.52
CA GLY A 369 3.39 19.78 24.35
C GLY A 369 2.26 19.83 23.31
N GLN A 370 2.09 18.82 22.46
CA GLN A 370 1.05 18.75 21.43
C GLN A 370 -0.21 18.02 21.91
N ARG A 371 -1.33 18.25 21.24
CA ARG A 371 -2.58 17.50 21.47
C ARG A 371 -2.38 16.03 21.09
N TYR A 372 -2.88 15.13 21.93
CA TYR A 372 -2.85 13.68 21.71
C TYR A 372 -4.24 13.11 21.98
N SER A 373 -4.70 12.19 21.13
CA SER A 373 -5.94 11.46 21.39
C SER A 373 -5.64 10.05 21.89
N PRO A 374 -6.04 9.68 23.11
CA PRO A 374 -5.91 8.32 23.62
C PRO A 374 -7.02 7.38 23.13
N LEU A 375 -8.00 7.83 22.34
CA LEU A 375 -9.10 6.98 21.87
C LEU A 375 -8.63 5.66 21.22
N PRO A 376 -7.62 5.65 20.33
CA PRO A 376 -7.10 4.40 19.76
C PRO A 376 -6.47 3.48 20.81
N ASP A 377 -5.90 4.04 21.88
CA ASP A 377 -5.32 3.27 22.99
C ASP A 377 -6.41 2.65 23.86
N LEU A 378 -7.45 3.41 24.21
CA LEU A 378 -8.60 2.94 25.00
C LEU A 378 -9.31 1.75 24.33
N LEU A 379 -9.41 1.78 23.00
CA LEU A 379 -9.90 0.65 22.20
C LEU A 379 -9.03 -0.59 22.39
N CYS A 380 -7.71 -0.44 22.32
CA CYS A 380 -6.77 -1.54 22.49
C CYS A 380 -6.78 -2.09 23.93
N GLU A 381 -6.85 -1.22 24.93
CA GLU A 381 -6.98 -1.60 26.34
C GLU A 381 -8.28 -2.38 26.60
N SER A 382 -9.33 -2.11 25.83
CA SER A 382 -10.59 -2.85 25.86
C SER A 382 -10.58 -4.15 25.02
N GLY A 383 -9.42 -4.56 24.49
CA GLY A 383 -9.27 -5.76 23.66
C GLY A 383 -9.88 -5.64 22.25
N ARG A 384 -10.16 -4.42 21.78
CA ARG A 384 -10.79 -4.16 20.49
C ARG A 384 -9.73 -3.82 19.45
N PHE A 385 -9.19 -4.85 18.79
CA PHE A 385 -8.08 -4.73 17.85
C PHE A 385 -8.50 -4.65 16.37
N GLY A 386 -9.78 -4.44 16.06
CA GLY A 386 -10.29 -4.31 14.70
C GLY A 386 -10.91 -5.60 14.16
N GLN A 387 -10.82 -5.79 12.84
CA GLN A 387 -11.49 -6.87 12.11
C GLN A 387 -11.11 -8.26 12.64
N LYS A 388 -9.86 -8.45 13.03
CA LYS A 388 -9.33 -9.75 13.50
C LYS A 388 -9.93 -10.20 14.83
N THR A 389 -10.43 -9.28 15.65
CA THR A 389 -11.16 -9.55 16.90
C THR A 389 -12.65 -9.27 16.77
N ALA A 390 -13.15 -9.06 15.54
CA ALA A 390 -14.51 -8.66 15.22
C ALA A 390 -14.96 -7.31 15.81
N ARG A 391 -14.08 -6.56 16.48
CA ARG A 391 -14.40 -5.36 17.25
C ARG A 391 -13.20 -4.41 17.22
N GLY A 392 -13.42 -3.18 16.77
CA GLY A 392 -12.47 -2.07 16.75
C GLY A 392 -13.24 -0.75 16.75
N TRP A 393 -12.99 0.12 15.77
CA TRP A 393 -13.85 1.28 15.47
C TRP A 393 -15.24 0.84 15.01
N TYR A 394 -15.32 -0.26 14.28
CA TYR A 394 -16.57 -0.90 13.90
C TYR A 394 -16.77 -2.21 14.65
N GLN A 395 -17.99 -2.74 14.55
CA GLN A 395 -18.26 -4.14 14.86
C GLN A 395 -18.43 -4.95 13.56
N TYR A 396 -18.03 -6.21 13.63
CA TYR A 396 -18.09 -7.20 12.55
C TYR A 396 -18.88 -8.42 13.02
N GLU A 397 -19.50 -9.13 12.09
CA GLU A 397 -20.28 -10.35 12.39
C GLU A 397 -19.44 -11.42 13.11
N LYS A 398 -18.18 -11.57 12.70
CA LYS A 398 -17.22 -12.52 13.27
C LYS A 398 -15.78 -12.04 13.05
N ALA A 399 -14.83 -12.68 13.72
CA ALA A 399 -13.41 -12.44 13.51
C ALA A 399 -13.04 -12.67 12.04
N GLY A 400 -12.41 -11.68 11.40
CA GLY A 400 -12.11 -11.70 9.97
C GLY A 400 -13.32 -11.43 9.06
N GLY A 401 -14.48 -11.07 9.61
CA GLY A 401 -15.68 -10.69 8.85
C GLY A 401 -15.45 -9.44 8.00
N ARG A 402 -16.06 -9.38 6.81
CA ARG A 402 -15.83 -8.27 5.85
C ARG A 402 -16.78 -7.09 6.01
N THR A 403 -17.92 -7.31 6.64
CA THR A 403 -18.97 -6.29 6.79
C THR A 403 -18.73 -5.52 8.09
N ALA A 404 -18.34 -4.25 7.96
CA ALA A 404 -18.25 -3.32 9.07
C ALA A 404 -19.61 -2.64 9.29
N THR A 405 -20.09 -2.61 10.53
CA THR A 405 -21.29 -1.85 10.92
C THR A 405 -20.97 -0.96 12.13
N PRO A 406 -21.63 0.21 12.29
CA PRO A 406 -21.46 1.05 13.47
C PRO A 406 -21.71 0.26 14.76
N ASP A 407 -20.91 0.53 15.80
CA ASP A 407 -21.02 -0.14 17.10
C ASP A 407 -21.58 0.82 18.16
N PRO A 408 -22.77 0.55 18.74
CA PRO A 408 -23.32 1.35 19.83
C PRO A 408 -22.39 1.47 21.05
N TRP A 409 -21.54 0.47 21.31
CA TRP A 409 -20.55 0.54 22.38
C TRP A 409 -19.56 1.69 22.16
N LEU A 410 -19.14 1.91 20.91
CA LEU A 410 -18.23 3.02 20.59
C LEU A 410 -18.91 4.37 20.78
N HIS A 411 -20.19 4.49 20.41
CA HIS A 411 -20.94 5.73 20.63
C HIS A 411 -21.01 6.07 22.13
N SER A 412 -21.25 5.08 22.99
CA SER A 412 -21.21 5.24 24.45
C SER A 412 -19.82 5.60 24.96
N LEU A 413 -18.76 4.96 24.46
CA LEU A 413 -17.37 5.30 24.80
C LEU A 413 -17.05 6.77 24.46
N LEU A 414 -17.43 7.22 23.26
CA LEU A 414 -17.17 8.61 22.82
C LEU A 414 -17.93 9.62 23.69
N ALA A 415 -19.18 9.34 24.05
CA ALA A 415 -19.96 10.20 24.96
C ALA A 415 -19.29 10.29 26.35
N GLN A 416 -18.98 9.14 26.96
CA GLN A 416 -18.31 9.10 28.26
C GLN A 416 -16.93 9.79 28.22
N TYR A 417 -16.17 9.60 27.14
CA TYR A 417 -14.87 10.24 26.95
C TYR A 417 -14.99 11.76 26.92
N ARG A 418 -16.00 12.29 26.20
CA ARG A 418 -16.28 13.74 26.13
C ARG A 418 -16.66 14.30 27.50
N ASP A 419 -17.57 13.63 28.21
CA ASP A 419 -18.01 14.04 29.55
C ASP A 419 -16.85 14.07 30.54
N THR A 420 -16.01 13.03 30.54
CA THR A 420 -14.83 12.91 31.42
C THR A 420 -13.81 14.03 31.21
N HIS A 421 -13.72 14.54 29.97
CA HIS A 421 -12.75 15.54 29.59
C HIS A 421 -13.34 16.95 29.38
N GLY A 422 -14.63 17.16 29.68
CA GLY A 422 -15.32 18.43 29.48
C GLY A 422 -15.27 18.92 28.03
N ILE A 423 -15.43 18.01 27.07
CA ILE A 423 -15.41 18.33 25.64
C ILE A 423 -16.86 18.48 25.16
N GLU A 424 -17.28 19.70 24.88
CA GLU A 424 -18.59 19.96 24.29
C GLU A 424 -18.61 19.47 22.83
N PRO A 425 -19.52 18.55 22.45
CA PRO A 425 -19.65 18.11 21.08
C PRO A 425 -20.21 19.24 20.22
N ARG A 426 -19.63 19.43 19.03
CA ARG A 426 -20.07 20.41 18.05
C ARG A 426 -20.47 19.74 16.74
N PHE A 427 -21.23 20.48 15.94
CA PHE A 427 -21.47 20.11 14.56
C PHE A 427 -20.17 20.20 13.77
N ILE A 428 -19.91 19.18 12.96
CA ILE A 428 -18.75 19.04 12.07
C ILE A 428 -19.33 18.71 10.70
N ASP A 429 -19.14 19.61 9.74
CA ASP A 429 -19.60 19.39 8.37
C ASP A 429 -18.61 18.55 7.55
N GLN A 430 -19.01 18.22 6.32
CA GLN A 430 -18.19 17.40 5.43
C GLN A 430 -16.94 18.12 4.94
N GLU A 431 -17.00 19.44 4.80
CA GLU A 431 -15.88 20.26 4.32
C GLU A 431 -14.77 20.26 5.36
N GLU A 432 -15.10 20.48 6.63
CA GLU A 432 -14.12 20.44 7.71
C GLU A 432 -13.44 19.05 7.82
N ILE A 433 -14.20 17.96 7.67
CA ILE A 433 -13.63 16.60 7.67
C ILE A 433 -12.60 16.47 6.54
N LEU A 434 -12.96 16.88 5.32
CA LEU A 434 -12.05 16.81 4.17
C LEU A 434 -10.82 17.68 4.37
N GLU A 435 -11.01 18.95 4.71
CA GLU A 435 -9.92 19.91 4.85
C GLU A 435 -8.94 19.47 5.93
N ARG A 436 -9.41 19.13 7.13
CA ARG A 436 -8.50 18.73 8.22
C ARG A 436 -7.75 17.46 7.88
N CYS A 437 -8.43 16.43 7.36
CA CYS A 437 -7.76 15.18 7.01
C CYS A 437 -6.79 15.37 5.83
N LEU A 438 -7.23 15.97 4.72
CA LEU A 438 -6.41 16.11 3.51
C LEU A 438 -5.30 17.15 3.67
N PHE A 439 -5.59 18.32 4.23
CA PHE A 439 -4.58 19.38 4.32
C PHE A 439 -3.51 19.05 5.35
N SER A 440 -3.83 18.31 6.42
CA SER A 440 -2.79 17.83 7.34
C SER A 440 -1.87 16.80 6.69
N LEU A 441 -2.40 15.91 5.84
CA LEU A 441 -1.62 14.99 5.01
C LEU A 441 -0.73 15.74 4.01
N ILE A 442 -1.30 16.70 3.28
CA ILE A 442 -0.58 17.51 2.29
C ILE A 442 0.51 18.36 2.96
N ASN A 443 0.21 18.94 4.12
CA ASN A 443 1.18 19.74 4.88
C ASN A 443 2.38 18.90 5.33
N GLU A 444 2.16 17.66 5.74
CA GLU A 444 3.27 16.73 6.03
C GLU A 444 4.07 16.38 4.78
N GLY A 445 3.40 16.25 3.62
CA GLY A 445 4.08 16.14 2.33
C GLY A 445 5.01 17.31 2.03
N PHE A 446 4.57 18.56 2.30
CA PHE A 446 5.45 19.73 2.18
C PHE A 446 6.64 19.68 3.14
N ALA A 447 6.45 19.23 4.38
CA ALA A 447 7.55 19.05 5.33
C ALA A 447 8.58 18.01 4.83
N ILE A 448 8.10 16.88 4.30
CA ILE A 448 8.94 15.82 3.70
C ILE A 448 9.79 16.35 2.54
N LEU A 449 9.21 17.20 1.68
CA LEU A 449 9.96 17.83 0.58
C LEU A 449 10.98 18.85 1.10
N ALA A 450 10.59 19.68 2.07
CA ALA A 450 11.47 20.68 2.66
C ALA A 450 12.69 20.04 3.36
N GLU A 451 12.52 18.87 3.95
CA GLU A 451 13.58 18.08 4.58
C GLU A 451 14.41 17.26 3.57
N GLY A 452 14.04 17.24 2.29
CA GLY A 452 14.72 16.47 1.25
C GLY A 452 14.57 14.94 1.42
N ILE A 453 13.51 14.49 2.09
CA ILE A 453 13.21 13.07 2.27
C ILE A 453 12.63 12.45 1.00
N ALA A 454 11.85 13.21 0.22
CA ALA A 454 11.43 12.84 -1.13
C ALA A 454 12.07 13.79 -2.15
N SER A 455 12.38 13.28 -3.35
CA SER A 455 13.10 14.09 -4.34
C SER A 455 12.22 15.05 -5.15
N GLY A 456 10.89 14.88 -5.11
CA GLY A 456 9.93 15.74 -5.77
C GLY A 456 8.49 15.45 -5.37
N PRO A 457 7.54 16.37 -5.61
CA PRO A 457 6.13 16.18 -5.28
C PRO A 457 5.50 14.99 -6.02
N GLU A 458 5.94 14.70 -7.24
CA GLU A 458 5.46 13.56 -8.03
C GLU A 458 5.89 12.20 -7.44
N HIS A 459 6.79 12.19 -6.46
CA HIS A 459 7.17 10.99 -5.72
C HIS A 459 6.32 10.79 -4.46
N LEU A 460 5.66 11.85 -4.00
CA LEU A 460 4.68 11.77 -2.90
C LEU A 460 3.33 11.27 -3.42
N ASP A 461 2.91 11.79 -4.58
CA ASP A 461 1.68 11.42 -5.27
C ASP A 461 1.75 10.00 -5.88
#